data_AF-A0A6A2W8I2-F1
#
_entry.id   AF-A0A6A2W8I2-F1
#
_cell.length_a   1.000
_cell.length_b   1.000
_cell.length_c   1.000
_cell.angle_alpha   90.00
_cell.angle_beta   90.00
_cell.angle_gamma   90.00
#
_symmetry.space_group_name_H-M   'P 1'
#
loop_
_entity.id
_entity.type
_entity.pdbx_description
1 polymer ?
#
loop_
_entity_poly.entity_id
_entity_poly.type
_entity_poly.pdbx_seq_one_letter_code
_entity_poly.pdbx_strand_id
1 'polypeptide(L)'
;MKASKGSDRVFWEASVESTIKDYRQIDGIKVAHSGKTMTTLYRYGKSINHKRKIEETWRIDEVDFNISGLPYETFLAPADLKREHEQ
;
A
#
# COMPACT_ATOMS: atom_id res chain seq x y z
N MET A 1 0.37 -21.00 16.63
CA MET A 1 -0.36 -22.25 16.35
C MET A 1 0.57 -23.25 15.69
N LYS A 2 0.72 -24.48 16.21
CA LYS A 2 1.45 -25.55 15.51
C LYS A 2 0.48 -26.21 14.52
N ALA A 3 0.73 -26.09 13.21
CA ALA A 3 -0.06 -26.76 12.19
C ALA A 3 0.17 -28.27 12.23
N SER A 4 -0.92 -29.06 12.22
CA SER A 4 -0.89 -30.51 12.15
C SER A 4 -0.27 -30.97 10.82
N LYS A 5 0.71 -31.88 10.90
CA LYS A 5 1.30 -32.54 9.72
C LYS A 5 0.22 -33.42 9.08
N GLY A 6 -0.43 -32.94 8.02
CA GLY A 6 -1.39 -33.75 7.26
C GLY A 6 -2.38 -33.01 6.36
N SER A 7 -2.55 -31.69 6.45
CA SER A 7 -3.44 -30.98 5.51
C SER A 7 -2.68 -30.54 4.25
N ASP A 8 -3.17 -30.90 3.07
CA ASP A 8 -2.67 -30.43 1.76
C ASP A 8 -2.94 -28.92 1.49
N ARG A 9 -3.21 -28.16 2.56
CA ARG A 9 -3.58 -26.76 2.55
C ARG A 9 -2.34 -25.88 2.64
N VAL A 10 -2.36 -24.79 1.85
CA VAL A 10 -1.36 -23.74 1.88
C VAL A 10 -1.99 -22.52 2.53
N PHE A 11 -1.30 -21.94 3.52
CA PHE A 11 -1.71 -20.75 4.23
C PHE A 11 -0.76 -19.60 3.92
N TRP A 12 -1.31 -18.40 3.81
CA TRP A 12 -0.54 -17.16 3.67
C TRP A 12 -0.93 -16.19 4.78
N GLU A 13 0.06 -15.56 5.39
CA GLU A 13 -0.11 -14.54 6.42
C GLU A 13 0.75 -13.33 6.04
N ALA A 14 0.14 -12.14 6.00
CA ALA A 14 0.86 -10.89 5.81
C ALA A 14 0.83 -10.10 7.13
N SER A 15 2.02 -9.77 7.64
CA SER A 15 2.20 -8.87 8.77
C SER A 15 2.72 -7.54 8.23
N VAL A 16 2.00 -6.45 8.48
CA VAL A 16 2.34 -5.11 8.00
C VAL A 16 2.51 -4.20 9.21
N GLU A 17 3.60 -3.45 9.24
CA GLU A 17 3.89 -2.41 10.22
C GLU A 17 4.25 -1.13 9.48
N SER A 18 3.62 -0.02 9.86
CA SER A 18 3.85 1.28 9.23
C SER A 18 4.14 2.34 10.28
N THR A 19 5.09 3.22 9.99
CA THR A 19 5.31 4.45 10.75
C THR A 19 5.12 5.65 9.86
N ILE A 20 4.33 6.61 10.33
CA ILE A 20 4.05 7.88 9.65
C ILE A 20 4.69 8.99 10.48
N LYS A 21 5.46 9.87 9.83
CA LYS A 21 6.29 10.88 10.50
C LYS A 21 6.27 12.20 9.75
N ASP A 22 6.93 13.19 10.35
CA ASP A 22 7.15 14.50 9.73
C ASP A 22 5.84 15.20 9.36
N TYR A 23 4.95 15.32 10.35
CA TYR A 23 3.72 16.10 10.20
C TYR A 23 4.06 17.59 10.19
N ARG A 24 3.78 18.25 9.06
CA ARG A 24 3.95 19.68 8.87
C ARG A 24 2.60 20.32 8.62
N GLN A 25 2.45 21.58 9.04
CA GLN A 25 1.21 22.32 8.83
C GLN A 25 1.27 23.07 7.50
N ILE A 26 0.30 22.80 6.63
CA ILE A 26 0.15 23.41 5.31
C ILE A 26 -1.31 23.83 5.18
N ASP A 27 -1.56 25.11 4.92
CA ASP A 27 -2.89 25.73 4.88
C ASP A 27 -3.79 25.36 6.08
N GLY A 28 -3.18 25.29 7.26
CA GLY A 28 -3.89 24.94 8.50
C GLY A 28 -4.05 23.44 8.75
N ILE A 29 -3.72 22.57 7.79
CA ILE A 29 -3.86 21.11 7.87
C ILE A 29 -2.51 20.47 8.19
N LYS A 30 -2.47 19.51 9.14
CA LYS A 30 -1.26 18.73 9.41
C LYS A 30 -1.14 17.54 8.45
N VAL A 31 -0.15 17.59 7.57
CA VAL A 31 0.13 16.55 6.56
C VAL A 31 1.45 15.87 6.87
N ALA A 32 1.47 14.53 6.86
CA ALA A 32 2.70 13.76 7.02
C ALA A 32 3.54 13.80 5.75
N HIS A 33 4.84 14.08 5.88
CA HIS A 33 5.77 14.20 4.76
C HIS A 33 6.71 13.01 4.63
N SER A 34 6.63 12.02 5.52
CA SER A 34 7.41 10.80 5.38
C SER A 34 6.77 9.62 6.07
N GLY A 35 7.15 8.43 5.62
CA GLY A 35 6.79 7.21 6.28
C GLY A 35 7.67 6.05 5.87
N LYS A 36 7.56 4.97 6.65
CA LYS A 36 8.20 3.69 6.39
C LYS A 36 7.20 2.58 6.64
N THR A 37 7.15 1.61 5.74
CA THR A 37 6.31 0.42 5.88
C THR A 37 7.16 -0.83 5.71
N MET A 38 6.96 -1.77 6.63
CA MET A 38 7.59 -3.08 6.66
C MET A 38 6.48 -4.12 6.49
N THR A 39 6.54 -4.89 5.41
CA THR A 39 5.63 -6.01 5.18
C THR A 39 6.40 -7.32 5.22
N THR A 40 5.92 -8.27 6.02
CA THR A 40 6.43 -9.64 6.03
C THR A 40 5.34 -10.60 5.57
N LEU A 41 5.59 -11.28 4.46
CA LEU A 41 4.71 -12.32 3.93
C LEU A 41 5.25 -13.69 4.34
N TYR A 42 4.41 -14.45 5.01
CA TYR A 42 4.66 -15.83 5.41
C TYR A 42 3.79 -16.77 4.59
N ARG A 43 4.40 -17.88 4.16
CA ARG A 43 3.72 -19.02 3.54
C ARG A 43 3.98 -20.25 4.40
N TYR A 44 2.91 -20.93 4.80
CA TYR A 44 2.98 -22.15 5.57
C TYR A 44 2.21 -23.29 4.89
N GLY A 45 2.59 -24.53 5.16
CA GLY A 45 1.90 -25.73 4.67
C GLY A 45 2.62 -26.45 3.53
N LYS A 46 2.27 -27.73 3.33
CA LYS A 46 3.04 -28.72 2.55
C LYS A 46 4.51 -28.80 3.01
N SER A 47 5.45 -29.08 2.10
CA SER A 47 6.88 -29.27 2.40
C SER A 47 7.69 -27.97 2.47
N ILE A 48 7.10 -26.81 2.17
CA ILE A 48 7.85 -25.56 1.96
C ILE A 48 7.22 -24.42 2.77
N ASN A 49 7.96 -23.95 3.78
CA ASN A 49 7.67 -22.69 4.45
C ASN A 49 8.52 -21.58 3.83
N HIS A 50 7.91 -20.49 3.37
CA HIS A 50 8.62 -19.33 2.81
C HIS A 50 8.33 -18.07 3.63
N LYS A 51 9.34 -17.21 3.72
CA LYS A 51 9.26 -15.87 4.30
C LYS A 51 9.83 -14.86 3.31
N ARG A 52 9.11 -13.77 3.09
CA ARG A 52 9.55 -12.62 2.30
C ARG A 52 9.34 -11.35 3.12
N LYS A 53 10.26 -10.40 2.97
CA LYS A 53 10.17 -9.07 3.56
C LYS A 53 10.21 -8.03 2.45
N ILE A 54 9.39 -7.01 2.60
CA ILE A 54 9.32 -5.84 1.72
C ILE A 54 9.43 -4.63 2.64
N GLU A 55 10.36 -3.73 2.32
CA GLU A 55 10.53 -2.46 3.01
C GLU A 55 10.27 -1.32 2.02
N GLU A 56 9.36 -0.43 2.38
CA GLU A 56 9.05 0.79 1.65
C GLU A 56 9.41 1.98 2.55
N THR A 57 10.07 2.99 1.97
CA THR A 57 10.26 4.30 2.62
C THR A 57 9.86 5.36 1.61
N TRP A 58 8.99 6.27 2.03
CA TRP A 58 8.48 7.34 1.18
C TRP A 58 8.70 8.70 1.83
N ARG A 59 8.82 9.72 0.98
CA ARG A 59 8.96 11.12 1.35
C ARG A 59 8.12 11.96 0.40
N ILE A 60 7.51 13.00 0.92
CA ILE A 60 6.82 14.03 0.16
C ILE A 60 7.65 15.31 0.31
N ASP A 61 8.11 15.86 -0.81
CA ASP A 61 8.92 17.07 -0.80
C ASP A 61 8.05 18.33 -0.76
N GLU A 62 6.96 18.35 -1.53
CA GLU A 62 6.07 19.50 -1.68
C GLU A 62 4.60 19.06 -1.64
N VAL A 63 3.76 19.89 -1.01
CA VAL A 63 2.31 19.71 -0.93
C VAL A 63 1.67 21.08 -1.08
N ASP A 64 0.76 21.21 -2.05
CA ASP A 64 -0.04 22.40 -2.27
C ASP A 64 -1.51 22.03 -2.40
N PHE A 65 -2.38 22.94 -1.95
CA PHE A 65 -3.82 22.80 -2.07
C PHE A 65 -4.36 23.76 -3.13
N ASN A 66 -5.46 23.37 -3.78
CA ASN A 66 -6.19 24.20 -4.74
C ASN A 66 -5.30 24.76 -5.86
N ILE A 67 -4.43 23.91 -6.41
CA ILE A 67 -3.50 24.29 -7.48
C ILE A 67 -4.28 24.89 -8.65
N SER A 68 -4.04 26.18 -8.91
CA SER A 68 -4.67 26.90 -10.01
C SER A 68 -4.21 26.34 -11.35
N GLY A 69 -5.13 26.19 -12.29
CA GLY A 69 -4.82 25.69 -13.63
C GLY A 69 -4.73 24.16 -13.73
N LEU A 70 -5.14 23.41 -12.70
CA LEU A 70 -5.32 21.95 -12.78
C LEU A 70 -6.76 21.63 -13.24
N PRO A 71 -7.01 21.31 -14.52
CA PRO A 71 -8.36 21.07 -15.03
C PRO A 71 -8.89 19.70 -14.60
N TYR A 72 -10.21 19.54 -14.69
CA TYR A 72 -10.87 18.25 -14.49
C TYR A 72 -10.32 17.15 -15.41
N GLU A 73 -9.87 17.52 -16.61
CA GLU A 73 -9.31 16.59 -17.60
C GLU A 73 -8.10 15.79 -17.09
N THR A 74 -7.31 16.35 -16.15
CA THR A 74 -6.16 15.65 -15.52
C THR A 74 -6.58 14.47 -14.64
N PHE A 75 -7.86 14.40 -14.28
CA PHE A 75 -8.43 13.35 -13.43
C PHE A 75 -9.30 12.36 -14.21
N LEU A 76 -9.30 12.44 -15.55
CA LEU A 76 -9.99 11.45 -16.37
C LEU A 76 -9.30 10.08 -16.25
N ALA A 77 -10.10 9.03 -16.23
CA ALA A 77 -9.58 7.67 -16.23
C ALA A 77 -8.73 7.42 -17.50
N PRO A 78 -7.71 6.55 -17.43
CA PRO A 78 -7.00 6.08 -18.62
C PRO A 78 -7.95 5.76 -19.77
N ALA A 79 -7.65 6.26 -20.97
CA ALA A 79 -8.53 6.15 -22.15
C ALA A 79 -8.87 4.69 -22.53
N ASP A 80 -8.02 3.75 -22.13
CA ASP A 80 -8.16 2.32 -22.44
C ASP A 80 -8.96 1.52 -21.39
N LEU A 81 -9.46 2.17 -20.32
CA LEU A 81 -10.33 1.52 -19.35
C LEU A 81 -11.71 1.28 -19.97
N LYS A 82 -11.91 0.10 -20.55
CA LYS A 82 -13.24 -0.41 -20.86
C LYS A 82 -14.01 -0.57 -19.55
N ARG A 83 -15.05 0.24 -19.35
CA ARG A 83 -16.01 0.06 -18.27
C ARG A 83 -16.64 -1.32 -18.47
N GLU A 84 -16.56 -2.21 -17.48
CA GLU A 84 -17.14 -3.57 -17.55
C GLU A 84 -18.69 -3.57 -17.63
N HIS A 85 -19.32 -2.41 -17.81
CA HIS A 85 -20.76 -2.19 -17.74
C HIS A 85 -21.28 -1.35 -18.93
N GLU A 86 -20.88 -1.70 -20.14
CA GLU A 86 -21.71 -1.46 -21.33
C GLU A 86 -22.32 -2.80 -21.76
N GLN A 87 -23.41 -3.17 -21.09
CA GLN A 87 -24.43 -4.08 -21.62
C GLN A 87 -25.63 -3.24 -22.07
#